data_AF-A0A6B0SR68-F1
#
_entry.id   AF-A0A6B0SR68-F1
#
_cell.length_a   1.000
_cell.length_b   1.000
_cell.length_c   1.000
_cell.angle_alpha   90.00
_cell.angle_beta   90.00
_cell.angle_gamma   90.00
#
_symmetry.space_group_name_H-M   'P 1'
#
loop_
_entity.id
_entity.type
_entity.pdbx_description
1 polymer ?
#
loop_
_entity_poly.entity_id
_entity_poly.type
_entity_poly.pdbx_seq_one_letter_code
_entity_poly.pdbx_strand_id
1 'polypeptide(L)'
;MSLADQFERAGIVAGAVLMVALPLSLALEALVGPQGPWWRLLAVLGPGFVVGWAAATDELPVSYSSVWFVCFLGYLLAVLGVRLLDLVPVGDHTGSVLGVLAVSFVVAVVADRFR
;
A
#
# COMPACT_ATOMS: atom_id res chain seq x y z
N MET A 1 18.22 12.27 -21.26
CA MET A 1 16.92 12.37 -20.57
C MET A 1 16.47 13.81 -20.55
N SER A 2 15.22 14.07 -20.87
CA SER A 2 14.65 15.41 -20.75
C SER A 2 14.39 15.76 -19.28
N LEU A 3 14.21 17.05 -18.97
CA LEU A 3 13.75 17.48 -17.65
C LEU A 3 12.33 16.98 -17.35
N ALA A 4 11.48 16.87 -18.38
CA ALA A 4 10.12 16.36 -18.24
C ALA A 4 10.13 14.89 -17.79
N ASP A 5 11.01 14.07 -18.39
CA ASP A 5 11.13 12.64 -18.05
C ASP A 5 11.58 12.46 -16.59
N GLN A 6 12.45 13.36 -16.11
CA GLN A 6 12.93 13.33 -14.73
C GLN A 6 11.84 13.70 -13.73
N PHE A 7 11.02 14.71 -14.05
CA PHE A 7 9.88 15.08 -13.22
C PHE A 7 8.79 14.01 -13.22
N GLU A 8 8.53 13.37 -14.35
CA GLU A 8 7.60 12.24 -14.45
C GLU A 8 8.04 11.08 -13.56
N ARG A 9 9.31 10.67 -13.67
CA ARG A 9 9.90 9.61 -12.83
C ARG A 9 9.87 9.95 -11.34
N ALA A 10 10.23 11.19 -10.97
CA ALA A 10 10.14 11.64 -9.59
C ALA A 10 8.69 11.64 -9.07
N GLY A 11 7.72 12.01 -9.92
CA GLY A 11 6.29 11.95 -9.61
C GLY A 11 5.78 10.53 -9.40
N ILE A 12 6.22 9.57 -10.23
CA ILE A 12 5.93 8.14 -10.07
C ILE A 12 6.46 7.62 -8.74
N VAL A 13 7.72 7.94 -8.40
CA VAL A 13 8.33 7.53 -7.12
C VAL A 13 7.57 8.10 -5.93
N ALA A 14 7.32 9.42 -5.93
CA ALA A 14 6.61 10.09 -4.84
C ALA A 14 5.17 9.57 -4.67
N GLY A 15 4.46 9.36 -5.79
CA GLY A 15 3.11 8.83 -5.76
C GLY A 15 3.05 7.37 -5.30
N ALA A 16 3.99 6.53 -5.72
CA ALA A 16 4.10 5.15 -5.23
C ALA A 16 4.41 5.08 -3.73
N VAL A 17 5.32 5.94 -3.23
CA VAL A 17 5.61 6.07 -1.79
C VAL A 17 4.34 6.37 -1.01
N LEU A 18 3.58 7.38 -1.43
CA LEU A 18 2.34 7.76 -0.75
C LEU A 18 1.30 6.64 -0.81
N MET A 19 1.08 6.07 -1.99
CA MET A 19 0.02 5.09 -2.20
C MET A 19 0.30 3.79 -1.46
N VAL A 20 1.52 3.26 -1.53
CA VAL A 20 1.89 2.02 -0.82
C VAL A 20 1.93 2.22 0.69
N ALA A 21 2.31 3.42 1.15
CA ALA A 21 2.33 3.75 2.57
C ALA A 21 0.95 3.67 3.23
N LEU A 22 -0.13 3.97 2.49
CA LEU A 22 -1.49 3.95 3.03
C LEU A 22 -1.91 2.58 3.59
N PRO A 23 -2.01 1.50 2.80
CA PRO A 23 -2.35 0.18 3.33
C PRO A 23 -1.30 -0.35 4.30
N LEU A 24 -0.02 0.00 4.10
CA LEU A 24 1.04 -0.47 4.99
C LEU A 24 0.97 0.18 6.37
N SER A 25 0.51 1.43 6.46
CA SER A 25 0.30 2.11 7.75
C SER A 25 -0.72 1.36 8.61
N LEU A 26 -1.81 0.89 7.99
CA LEU A 26 -2.84 0.07 8.63
C LEU A 26 -2.29 -1.30 9.06
N ALA A 27 -1.52 -1.95 8.18
CA ALA A 27 -0.89 -3.23 8.48
C ALA A 27 0.11 -3.13 9.64
N LEU A 28 0.92 -2.06 9.69
CA LEU A 28 1.90 -1.87 10.75
C LEU A 28 1.24 -1.51 12.08
N GLU A 29 0.18 -0.69 12.05
CA GLU A 29 -0.60 -0.37 13.24
C GLU A 29 -1.26 -1.62 13.82
N ALA A 30 -1.74 -2.51 12.96
CA ALA A 30 -2.27 -3.81 13.34
C ALA A 30 -1.25 -4.75 13.98
N LEU A 31 0.01 -4.69 13.52
CA LEU A 31 1.07 -5.59 14.00
C LEU A 31 1.76 -5.10 15.28
N VAL A 32 2.00 -3.78 15.39
CA VAL A 32 2.93 -3.20 16.38
C VAL A 32 2.25 -2.18 17.30
N GLY A 33 0.98 -1.86 17.06
CA GLY A 33 0.21 -0.93 17.88
C GLY A 33 0.58 0.56 17.69
N PRO A 34 -0.04 1.46 18.48
CA PRO A 34 0.06 2.91 18.27
C PRO A 34 1.44 3.48 18.62
N GLN A 35 2.10 2.96 19.66
CA GLN A 35 3.44 3.36 20.09
C GLN A 35 4.49 2.57 19.30
N GLY A 36 4.62 2.93 18.03
CA GLY A 36 5.51 2.25 17.10
C GLY A 36 6.99 2.60 17.31
N PRO A 37 7.90 1.65 17.08
CA PRO A 37 9.35 1.87 17.16
C PRO A 37 9.85 2.88 16.10
N TRP A 38 11.05 3.44 16.32
CA TRP A 38 11.65 4.49 15.47
C TRP A 38 11.75 4.13 13.97
N TRP A 39 11.81 2.84 13.63
CA TRP A 39 11.88 2.34 12.26
C TRP A 39 10.51 2.25 11.56
N ARG A 40 9.38 2.52 12.24
CA ARG A 40 8.02 2.46 11.68
C ARG A 40 7.89 3.27 10.39
N LEU A 41 8.47 4.46 10.37
CA LEU A 41 8.40 5.36 9.23
C LEU A 41 9.14 4.79 8.01
N LEU A 42 10.30 4.15 8.24
CA LEU A 42 11.06 3.44 7.19
C LEU A 42 10.30 2.21 6.68
N ALA A 43 9.66 1.46 7.58
CA ALA A 43 8.86 0.31 7.19
C ALA A 43 7.66 0.72 6.32
N VAL A 44 7.01 1.86 6.62
CA VAL A 44 5.86 2.38 5.87
C VAL A 44 6.25 2.97 4.51
N LEU A 45 7.32 3.77 4.45
CA LEU A 45 7.69 4.48 3.22
C LEU A 45 8.62 3.67 2.31
N GLY A 46 9.50 2.85 2.88
CA GLY A 46 10.54 2.12 2.17
C GLY A 46 10.01 1.22 1.05
N PRO A 47 8.98 0.39 1.29
CA PRO A 47 8.39 -0.43 0.24
C PRO A 47 7.83 0.39 -0.93
N GLY A 48 7.19 1.53 -0.62
CA GLY A 48 6.67 2.43 -1.65
C GLY A 48 7.78 3.09 -2.47
N PHE A 49 8.95 3.36 -1.86
CA PHE A 49 10.12 3.83 -2.59
C PHE A 49 10.67 2.76 -3.55
N VAL A 50 10.77 1.50 -3.10
CA VAL A 50 11.23 0.38 -3.94
C VAL A 50 10.29 0.18 -5.13
N VAL A 51 8.97 0.16 -4.88
CA VAL A 51 7.95 0.05 -5.95
C VAL A 51 8.02 1.24 -6.89
N GLY A 52 8.12 2.45 -6.35
CA GLY A 52 8.22 3.68 -7.13
C GLY A 52 9.47 3.73 -8.01
N TRP A 53 10.61 3.30 -7.47
CA TRP A 53 11.86 3.21 -8.21
C TRP A 53 11.75 2.21 -9.36
N ALA A 54 11.30 0.99 -9.07
CA ALA A 54 11.11 -0.05 -10.09
C ALA A 54 10.08 0.36 -11.16
N ALA A 55 9.06 1.15 -10.80
CA ALA A 55 8.08 1.66 -11.76
C ALA A 55 8.67 2.78 -12.62
N ALA A 56 9.52 3.62 -12.05
CA ALA A 56 10.22 4.70 -12.77
C ALA A 56 11.36 4.18 -13.67
N THR A 57 11.86 2.96 -13.44
CA THR A 57 12.87 2.28 -14.27
C THR A 57 12.27 1.28 -15.25
N ASP A 58 10.94 1.18 -15.36
CA ASP A 58 10.22 0.20 -16.20
C ASP A 58 10.57 -1.26 -15.87
N GLU A 59 11.02 -1.53 -14.63
CA GLU A 59 11.38 -2.87 -14.14
C GLU A 59 10.19 -3.63 -13.53
N LEU A 60 9.07 -2.94 -13.28
CA LEU A 60 7.83 -3.56 -12.78
C LEU A 60 6.99 -4.10 -13.94
N PRO A 61 6.59 -5.38 -13.92
CA PRO A 61 5.69 -5.96 -14.93
C PRO A 61 4.23 -5.49 -14.77
N VAL A 62 3.98 -4.43 -13.98
CA VAL A 62 2.65 -3.96 -13.58
C VAL A 62 2.57 -2.46 -13.80
N SER A 63 1.45 -1.97 -14.32
CA SER A 63 1.28 -0.54 -14.60
C SER A 63 1.21 0.29 -13.32
N TYR A 64 1.84 1.47 -13.33
CA TYR A 64 1.76 2.42 -12.21
C TYR A 64 0.32 2.80 -11.84
N SER A 65 -0.58 2.92 -12.84
CA SER A 65 -2.00 3.16 -12.63
C SER A 65 -2.70 2.06 -11.83
N SER A 66 -2.27 0.80 -11.98
CA SER A 66 -2.81 -0.33 -11.22
C SER A 66 -2.35 -0.28 -9.76
N VAL A 67 -1.08 0.08 -9.50
CA VAL A 67 -0.56 0.28 -8.15
C VAL A 67 -1.36 1.36 -7.42
N TRP A 68 -1.59 2.49 -8.09
CA TRP A 68 -2.37 3.60 -7.55
C TRP A 68 -3.80 3.17 -7.22
N PHE A 69 -4.49 2.54 -8.18
CA PHE A 69 -5.89 2.15 -8.02
C PHE A 69 -6.07 1.17 -6.87
N VAL A 70 -5.25 0.12 -6.80
CA VAL A 70 -5.34 -0.92 -5.75
C VAL A 70 -5.06 -0.33 -4.37
N CYS A 71 -4.00 0.47 -4.24
CA CYS A 71 -3.62 1.04 -2.95
C CYS A 71 -4.64 2.07 -2.44
N PHE A 72 -5.05 3.01 -3.28
CA PHE A 72 -5.98 4.07 -2.90
C PHE A 72 -7.38 3.53 -2.63
N LEU A 73 -7.92 2.72 -3.55
CA LEU A 73 -9.26 2.15 -3.40
C LEU A 73 -9.29 1.17 -2.23
N GLY A 74 -8.27 0.32 -2.09
CA GLY A 74 -8.15 -0.60 -0.96
C GLY A 74 -8.11 0.13 0.38
N TYR A 75 -7.36 1.23 0.47
CA TYR A 75 -7.33 2.08 1.66
C TYR A 75 -8.69 2.71 1.98
N LEU A 76 -9.37 3.30 0.98
CA LEU A 76 -10.70 3.87 1.18
C LEU A 76 -11.72 2.83 1.65
N LEU A 77 -11.72 1.64 1.04
CA LEU A 77 -12.60 0.54 1.44
C LEU A 77 -12.28 0.05 2.86
N ALA A 78 -11.01 -0.03 3.23
CA ALA A 78 -10.59 -0.41 4.57
C ALA A 78 -11.07 0.61 5.62
N VAL A 79 -10.85 1.91 5.38
CA VAL A 79 -11.32 2.99 6.27
C VAL A 79 -12.84 2.97 6.38
N LEU A 80 -13.54 2.83 5.25
CA LEU A 80 -15.00 2.77 5.23
C LEU A 80 -15.53 1.56 6.01
N GLY A 81 -14.91 0.39 5.84
CA GLY A 81 -15.25 -0.83 6.57
C GLY A 81 -15.05 -0.67 8.08
N VAL A 82 -13.92 -0.11 8.51
CA VAL A 82 -13.65 0.18 9.93
C VAL A 82 -14.72 1.10 10.52
N ARG A 83 -15.12 2.14 9.79
CA ARG A 83 -16.13 3.11 10.24
C ARG A 83 -17.55 2.55 10.27
N LEU A 84 -17.96 1.80 9.26
CA LEU A 84 -19.33 1.25 9.18
C LEU A 84 -19.58 0.12 10.17
N LEU A 85 -18.54 -0.66 10.48
CA LEU A 85 -18.64 -1.83 11.35
C LEU A 85 -18.21 -1.53 12.79
N ASP A 86 -17.90 -0.27 13.10
CA ASP A 86 -17.41 0.22 14.40
C ASP A 86 -16.27 -0.67 14.95
N LEU A 87 -15.34 -1.03 14.06
CA LEU A 87 -14.24 -1.93 14.39
C LEU A 87 -13.23 -1.21 15.30
N VAL A 88 -13.10 -1.71 16.53
CA VAL A 88 -12.16 -1.20 17.55
C VAL A 88 -10.70 -1.41 17.09
N PRO A 89 -9.75 -0.51 17.42
CA PRO A 89 -8.35 -0.64 17.03
C PRO A 89 -7.77 -2.00 17.43
N VAL A 90 -6.92 -2.51 16.54
CA VAL A 90 -6.48 -3.91 16.34
C VAL A 90 -5.77 -4.59 17.52
N GLY A 91 -5.69 -3.96 18.70
CA GLY A 91 -4.99 -4.50 19.87
C GLY A 91 -5.35 -5.95 20.20
N ASP A 92 -6.61 -6.35 20.03
CA ASP A 92 -7.10 -7.72 20.31
C ASP A 92 -7.39 -8.58 19.07
N HIS A 93 -7.22 -8.06 17.85
CA HIS A 93 -7.79 -8.66 16.61
C HIS A 93 -6.80 -8.75 15.44
N THR A 94 -5.50 -8.83 15.72
CA THR A 94 -4.40 -8.94 14.72
C THR A 94 -4.61 -10.07 13.70
N GLY A 95 -5.13 -11.22 14.13
CA GLY A 95 -5.35 -12.38 13.24
C GLY A 95 -6.38 -12.12 12.14
N SER A 96 -7.47 -11.45 12.47
CA SER A 96 -8.53 -11.07 11.51
C SER A 96 -8.02 -10.07 10.47
N VAL A 97 -7.18 -9.11 10.88
CA VAL A 97 -6.61 -8.12 9.95
C VAL A 97 -5.65 -8.78 8.97
N LEU A 98 -4.77 -9.66 9.46
CA LEU A 98 -3.88 -10.45 8.60
C LEU A 98 -4.66 -11.35 7.63
N GLY A 99 -5.77 -11.93 8.08
CA GLY A 99 -6.67 -12.72 7.25
C GLY A 99 -7.28 -11.91 6.10
N VAL A 100 -7.80 -10.72 6.38
CA VAL A 100 -8.37 -9.84 5.35
C VAL A 100 -7.31 -9.38 4.36
N LEU A 101 -6.10 -9.04 4.82
CA LEU A 101 -4.98 -8.65 3.97
C LEU A 101 -4.57 -9.78 3.03
N ALA A 102 -4.44 -11.00 3.55
CA ALA A 102 -4.11 -12.18 2.76
C ALA A 102 -5.19 -12.49 1.71
N VAL A 103 -6.47 -12.44 2.09
CA VAL A 103 -7.60 -12.65 1.16
C VAL A 103 -7.61 -11.57 0.08
N SER A 104 -7.39 -10.30 0.43
CA SER A 104 -7.35 -9.19 -0.52
C SER A 104 -6.22 -9.36 -1.54
N PHE A 105 -5.05 -9.84 -1.10
CA PHE A 105 -3.93 -10.15 -1.99
C PHE A 105 -4.26 -11.29 -2.95
N VAL A 106 -4.92 -12.36 -2.46
CA VAL A 106 -5.37 -13.47 -3.30
C VAL A 106 -6.38 -12.98 -4.35
N VAL A 107 -7.36 -12.16 -3.95
CA VAL A 107 -8.34 -11.59 -4.89
C VAL A 107 -7.66 -10.76 -5.97
N ALA A 108 -6.67 -9.94 -5.61
CA ALA A 108 -5.90 -9.14 -6.55
C ALA A 108 -5.12 -10.01 -7.55
N VAL A 109 -4.42 -11.05 -7.08
CA VAL A 109 -3.69 -11.99 -7.94
C VAL A 109 -4.62 -12.77 -8.87
N VAL A 110 -5.79 -13.17 -8.37
CA VAL A 110 -6.79 -13.88 -9.17
C VAL A 110 -7.38 -12.96 -10.24
N ALA A 111 -7.73 -11.73 -9.89
CA ALA A 111 -8.26 -10.75 -10.83
C ALA A 111 -7.27 -10.44 -11.97
N ASP A 112 -5.97 -10.40 -11.66
CA ASP A 112 -4.90 -10.19 -12.64
C ASP A 112 -4.78 -11.36 -13.64
N ARG A 113 -5.00 -12.60 -13.19
CA ARG A 113 -4.99 -13.80 -14.05
C ARG A 113 -6.15 -13.90 -15.04
N PHE A 114 -7.23 -13.14 -14.83
CA PHE A 114 -8.40 -13.14 -15.72
C PHE A 114 -8.40 -11.98 -16.73
N ARG A 115 -7.30 -11.24 -16.83
CA ARG A 115 -7.00 -10.31 -17.93
C ARG A 115 -6.21 -11.00 -19.03
#